data_AF-A0A924U2K7-F1
#
_entry.id   AF-A0A924U2K7-F1
#
_cell.length_a   1.000
_cell.length_b   1.000
_cell.length_c   1.000
_cell.angle_alpha   90.00
_cell.angle_beta   90.00
_cell.angle_gamma   90.00
#
_symmetry.space_group_name_H-M   'P 1'
#
loop_
_entity.id
_entity.type
_entity.pdbx_description
1 polymer ?
#
loop_
_entity_poly.entity_id
_entity_poly.type
_entity_poly.pdbx_seq_one_letter_code
_entity_poly.pdbx_strand_id
1 'polypeptide(L)'
;YSVAGEFVYDHPFQWGSKRTGPDLHRVGGKYSDEWHRIHLNNPRDLVPESNMPAYSWLAGAALDPEDMAPKMRALRRAGVPYSDAEIAKAGDDVKGKSDLDALVAYLQVLGTALK
;
A
#
# COMPACT_ATOMS: atom_id res chain seq x y z
N TYR A 1 11.03 -8.92 13.71
CA TYR A 1 12.15 -8.26 13.02
C TYR A 1 11.91 -8.38 11.51
N SER A 2 12.69 -7.70 10.68
CA SER A 2 12.58 -7.79 9.20
C SER A 2 13.73 -8.62 8.64
N VAL A 3 13.52 -9.27 7.50
CA VAL A 3 14.59 -9.97 6.77
C VAL A 3 14.76 -9.40 5.36
N ALA A 4 15.97 -9.51 4.81
CA ALA A 4 16.30 -8.93 3.50
C ALA A 4 15.39 -9.45 2.37
N GLY A 5 14.97 -10.72 2.44
CA GLY A 5 14.10 -11.36 1.45
C GLY A 5 12.74 -10.68 1.24
N GLU A 6 12.26 -9.92 2.24
CA GLU A 6 10.94 -9.27 2.18
C GLU A 6 10.93 -7.98 1.37
N PHE A 7 12.11 -7.45 1.02
CA PHE A 7 12.27 -6.19 0.30
C PHE A 7 12.80 -6.38 -1.12
N VAL A 8 12.94 -7.63 -1.58
CA VAL A 8 13.57 -7.98 -2.86
C VAL A 8 12.86 -7.32 -4.05
N TYR A 9 11.56 -7.04 -3.93
CA TYR A 9 10.74 -6.43 -4.98
C TYR A 9 10.41 -4.95 -4.72
N ASP A 10 10.98 -4.33 -3.69
CA ASP A 10 10.72 -2.93 -3.35
C ASP A 10 11.60 -2.01 -4.18
N HIS A 11 11.00 -1.32 -5.14
CA HIS A 11 11.68 -0.36 -6.01
C HIS A 11 11.00 1.01 -5.95
N PRO A 12 11.49 1.97 -5.13
CA PRO A 12 12.59 1.86 -4.18
C PRO A 12 12.18 1.26 -2.82
N PHE A 13 13.18 0.88 -2.01
CA PHE A 13 12.99 0.37 -0.64
C PHE A 13 12.22 1.37 0.25
N GLN A 14 11.37 0.84 1.14
CA GLN A 14 10.52 1.64 2.05
C GLN A 14 10.99 1.62 3.51
N TRP A 15 12.31 1.50 3.73
CA TRP A 15 12.87 1.51 5.09
C TRP A 15 12.81 2.92 5.68
N GLY A 16 12.20 3.03 6.85
CA GLY A 16 12.16 4.29 7.57
C GLY A 16 13.53 4.67 8.12
N SER A 17 13.89 5.94 8.01
CA SER A 17 15.03 6.55 8.73
C SER A 17 14.59 7.31 9.99
N LYS A 18 13.28 7.49 10.19
CA LYS A 18 12.67 8.16 11.34
C LYS A 18 11.33 7.50 11.68
N ARG A 19 10.94 7.60 12.96
CA ARG A 19 9.64 7.17 13.48
C ARG A 19 8.93 8.33 14.18
N THR A 20 8.19 9.12 13.41
CA THR A 20 7.22 10.09 13.97
C THR A 20 5.94 9.37 14.39
N GLY A 21 5.49 8.41 13.56
CA GLY A 21 4.53 7.38 13.94
C GLY A 21 5.21 6.01 14.10
N PRO A 22 4.43 4.95 14.38
CA PRO A 22 4.94 3.59 14.53
C PRO A 22 5.56 3.03 13.24
N ASP A 23 6.31 1.94 13.40
CA ASP A 23 6.77 1.13 12.27
C ASP A 23 5.58 0.43 11.57
N LEU A 24 5.60 0.41 10.23
CA LEU A 24 4.51 -0.15 9.42
C LEU A 24 4.79 -1.55 8.87
N HIS A 25 6.01 -2.07 8.98
CA HIS A 25 6.40 -3.26 8.20
C HIS A 25 5.63 -4.53 8.58
N ARG A 26 4.94 -4.56 9.73
CA ARG A 26 4.17 -5.71 10.23
C ARG A 26 2.71 -5.39 10.53
N VAL A 27 2.12 -4.44 9.79
CA VAL A 27 0.72 -4.05 10.02
C VAL A 27 -0.30 -4.92 9.27
N GLY A 28 0.15 -5.74 8.31
CA GLY A 28 -0.74 -6.60 7.54
C GLY A 28 -1.58 -7.54 8.40
N GLY A 29 -2.90 -7.39 8.34
CA GLY A 29 -3.88 -8.14 9.14
C GLY A 29 -3.94 -7.75 10.62
N LYS A 30 -3.18 -6.74 11.09
CA LYS A 30 -3.23 -6.28 12.49
C LYS A 30 -4.46 -5.43 12.77
N TYR A 31 -4.90 -4.63 11.80
CA TYR A 31 -6.09 -3.80 11.86
C TYR A 31 -7.01 -4.13 10.69
N SER A 32 -8.31 -3.91 10.85
CA SER A 32 -9.28 -4.11 9.77
C SER A 32 -9.15 -3.03 8.70
N ASP A 33 -9.62 -3.32 7.48
CA ASP A 33 -9.71 -2.34 6.41
C ASP A 33 -10.51 -1.11 6.84
N GLU A 34 -11.60 -1.32 7.58
CA GLU A 34 -12.43 -0.23 8.10
C GLU A 34 -11.67 0.64 9.10
N TRP A 35 -10.87 0.03 9.99
CA TRP A 35 -10.00 0.79 10.89
C TRP A 35 -9.04 1.67 10.09
N HIS A 36 -8.42 1.12 9.05
CA HIS A 36 -7.52 1.89 8.18
C HIS A 36 -8.24 3.03 7.47
N ARG A 37 -9.47 2.82 6.97
CA ARG A 37 -10.28 3.86 6.31
C ARG A 37 -10.60 5.01 7.25
N ILE A 38 -11.11 4.72 8.44
CA ILE A 38 -11.44 5.72 9.44
C ILE A 38 -10.17 6.45 9.89
N HIS A 39 -9.10 5.71 10.19
CA HIS A 39 -7.84 6.29 10.65
C HIS A 39 -7.18 7.19 9.59
N LEU A 40 -7.20 6.80 8.31
CA LEU A 40 -6.66 7.64 7.23
C LEU A 40 -7.53 8.86 6.96
N ASN A 41 -8.86 8.72 7.08
CA ASN A 41 -9.78 9.84 6.91
C ASN A 41 -9.56 10.90 7.99
N ASN A 42 -9.48 10.49 9.25
CA ASN A 42 -9.10 11.35 10.37
C ASN A 42 -8.49 10.51 11.52
N PRO A 43 -7.16 10.54 11.70
CA PRO A 43 -6.49 9.72 12.72
C PRO A 43 -6.99 9.97 14.15
N ARG A 44 -7.46 11.20 14.42
CA ARG A 44 -7.90 11.65 15.74
C ARG A 44 -9.24 11.05 16.17
N ASP A 45 -10.00 10.46 15.24
CA ASP A 45 -11.27 9.79 15.56
C ASP A 45 -11.05 8.44 16.26
N LEU A 46 -9.90 7.79 16.02
CA LEU A 46 -9.54 6.51 16.62
C LEU A 46 -8.40 6.63 17.63
N VAL A 47 -7.51 7.60 17.44
CA VAL A 47 -6.36 7.88 18.30
C VAL A 47 -6.32 9.39 18.56
N PRO A 48 -7.02 9.91 19.59
CA PRO A 48 -7.19 11.35 19.83
C PRO A 48 -5.89 12.16 19.87
N GLU A 49 -4.82 11.56 20.37
CA GLU A 49 -3.49 12.14 20.49
C GLU A 49 -2.63 12.03 19.21
N SER A 50 -3.16 11.47 18.13
CA SER A 50 -2.41 11.26 16.89
C SER A 50 -1.91 12.56 16.30
N ASN A 51 -0.61 12.60 16.01
CA ASN A 51 0.03 13.69 15.27
C ASN A 51 -0.03 13.47 13.75
N MET A 52 -0.57 12.35 13.27
CA MET A 52 -0.69 12.04 11.86
C MET A 52 -1.67 13.05 11.18
N PRO A 53 -1.35 13.56 9.98
CA PRO A 53 -2.29 14.33 9.19
C PRO A 53 -3.51 13.51 8.77
N ALA A 54 -4.65 14.17 8.59
CA ALA A 54 -5.81 13.57 7.92
C ALA A 54 -5.56 13.49 6.41
N TYR A 55 -5.94 12.38 5.78
CA TYR A 55 -5.81 12.11 4.35
C TYR A 55 -7.18 11.85 3.70
N SER A 56 -8.21 12.60 4.12
CA SER A 56 -9.61 12.41 3.69
C SER A 56 -9.84 12.49 2.18
N TRP A 57 -8.96 13.18 1.44
CA TRP A 57 -9.05 13.29 -0.02
C TRP A 57 -8.84 11.96 -0.75
N LEU A 58 -8.15 10.98 -0.14
CA LEU A 58 -7.87 9.68 -0.77
C LEU A 58 -9.14 8.91 -1.12
N ALA A 59 -10.23 9.13 -0.38
CA ALA A 59 -11.51 8.48 -0.64
C ALA A 59 -12.16 8.96 -1.95
N GLY A 60 -11.88 10.20 -2.37
CA GLY A 60 -12.41 10.80 -3.60
C GLY A 60 -11.46 10.74 -4.79
N ALA A 61 -10.19 10.39 -4.57
CA ALA A 61 -9.20 10.26 -5.64
C ALA A 61 -9.35 8.89 -6.32
N ALA A 62 -9.74 8.89 -7.59
CA ALA A 62 -9.86 7.67 -8.39
C ALA A 62 -8.48 7.25 -8.93
N LEU A 63 -8.20 5.95 -8.90
CA LEU A 63 -7.03 5.40 -9.57
C LEU A 63 -7.19 5.49 -11.08
N ASP A 64 -6.08 5.73 -11.77
CA ASP A 64 -5.99 5.58 -13.22
C ASP A 64 -5.64 4.13 -13.59
N PRO A 65 -6.55 3.37 -14.23
CA PRO A 65 -6.28 1.99 -14.66
C PRO A 65 -5.21 1.89 -15.76
N GLU A 66 -5.07 2.91 -16.59
CA GLU A 66 -4.16 2.89 -17.75
C GLU A 66 -2.69 2.89 -17.30
N ASP A 67 -2.44 3.43 -16.11
CA ASP A 67 -1.13 3.54 -15.47
C ASP A 67 -0.57 2.21 -14.97
N MET A 68 -1.40 1.18 -14.76
CA MET A 68 -0.96 -0.07 -14.11
C MET A 68 -0.01 -0.89 -14.98
N ALA A 69 -0.39 -1.14 -16.24
CA ALA A 69 0.41 -1.97 -17.13
C ALA A 69 1.80 -1.36 -17.43
N PRO A 70 1.96 -0.04 -17.66
CA PRO A 70 3.28 0.61 -17.72
C PRO A 70 4.12 0.41 -16.46
N LYS A 71 3.54 0.61 -15.27
CA LYS A 71 4.25 0.46 -13.97
C LYS A 71 4.72 -0.98 -13.75
N MET A 72 3.86 -1.97 -13.96
CA MET A 72 4.23 -3.39 -13.82
C MET A 72 5.27 -3.82 -14.85
N ARG A 73 5.22 -3.32 -16.09
CA ARG A 73 6.28 -3.55 -17.09
C ARG A 73 7.62 -2.94 -16.66
N ALA A 74 7.61 -1.77 -16.03
CA ALA A 74 8.82 -1.16 -15.50
C ALA A 74 9.41 -1.99 -14.34
N LEU A 75 8.57 -2.43 -13.39
CA LEU A 75 8.98 -3.32 -12.30
C LEU A 75 9.50 -4.67 -12.82
N ARG A 76 8.89 -5.21 -13.88
CA ARG A 76 9.40 -6.43 -14.54
C ARG A 76 10.80 -6.25 -15.10
N ARG A 77 11.09 -5.09 -15.69
CA ARG A 77 12.46 -4.76 -16.14
C ARG A 77 13.45 -4.63 -14.97
N ALA A 78 12.97 -4.27 -13.78
CA ALA A 78 13.77 -4.23 -12.55
C ALA A 78 13.95 -5.60 -11.87
N GLY A 79 13.36 -6.68 -12.41
CA GLY A 79 13.51 -8.04 -11.91
C GLY A 79 12.30 -8.59 -11.13
N VAL A 80 11.22 -7.82 -10.99
CA VAL A 80 9.98 -8.31 -10.36
C VAL A 80 9.28 -9.29 -11.31
N PRO A 81 8.93 -10.52 -10.89
CA PRO A 81 8.53 -11.59 -11.81
C PRO A 81 7.05 -11.53 -12.23
N TYR A 82 6.57 -10.37 -12.70
CA TYR A 82 5.21 -10.25 -13.24
C TYR A 82 5.05 -10.99 -14.57
N SER A 83 4.00 -11.79 -14.65
CA SER A 83 3.55 -12.48 -15.87
C SER A 83 2.82 -11.54 -16.84
N ASP A 84 2.74 -11.92 -18.10
CA ASP A 84 1.96 -11.16 -19.10
C ASP A 84 0.46 -11.13 -18.75
N ALA A 85 -0.06 -12.19 -18.13
CA ALA A 85 -1.45 -12.28 -17.70
C ALA A 85 -1.77 -11.27 -16.58
N GLU A 86 -0.87 -11.14 -15.59
CA GLU A 86 -1.02 -10.14 -14.53
C GLU A 86 -0.98 -8.72 -15.09
N ILE A 87 -0.03 -8.42 -15.99
CA ILE A 87 0.08 -7.10 -16.62
C ILE A 87 -1.16 -6.77 -17.45
N ALA A 88 -1.72 -7.74 -18.17
CA ALA A 88 -2.93 -7.56 -18.98
C ALA A 88 -4.18 -7.29 -18.12
N LYS A 89 -4.27 -7.93 -16.95
CA LYS A 89 -5.41 -7.82 -16.02
C LYS A 89 -5.34 -6.61 -15.09
N ALA A 90 -4.16 -6.01 -14.94
CA ALA A 90 -3.87 -5.00 -13.91
C ALA A 90 -4.82 -3.80 -13.90
N GLY A 91 -5.19 -3.28 -15.08
CA GLY A 91 -6.13 -2.16 -15.19
C GLY A 91 -7.53 -2.54 -14.70
N ASP A 92 -7.99 -3.74 -15.02
CA ASP A 92 -9.31 -4.22 -14.58
C ASP A 92 -9.35 -4.41 -13.06
N ASP A 93 -8.25 -4.87 -12.46
CA ASP A 93 -8.16 -5.11 -11.01
C ASP A 93 -8.28 -3.82 -10.17
N VAL A 94 -7.89 -2.67 -10.72
CA VAL A 94 -7.98 -1.36 -10.03
C VAL A 94 -9.15 -0.50 -10.49
N LYS A 95 -9.93 -0.96 -11.46
CA LYS A 95 -11.01 -0.17 -12.06
C LYS A 95 -12.06 0.20 -11.02
N GLY A 96 -12.35 1.50 -10.92
CA GLY A 96 -13.33 2.05 -9.97
C GLY A 96 -12.88 2.01 -8.51
N LYS A 97 -11.58 1.74 -8.24
CA LYS A 97 -10.99 1.84 -6.91
C LYS A 97 -10.46 3.26 -6.67
N SER A 98 -10.49 3.66 -5.41
CA SER A 98 -9.89 4.90 -4.94
C SER A 98 -8.44 4.72 -4.51
N ASP A 99 -7.71 5.81 -4.38
CA ASP A 99 -6.37 5.81 -3.75
C ASP A 99 -6.43 5.25 -2.32
N LEU A 100 -7.52 5.51 -1.59
CA LEU A 100 -7.73 4.94 -0.26
C LEU A 100 -7.82 3.42 -0.30
N ASP A 101 -8.54 2.85 -1.28
CA ASP A 101 -8.61 1.40 -1.47
C ASP A 101 -7.24 0.79 -1.75
N ALA A 102 -6.46 1.43 -2.63
CA ALA A 102 -5.09 1.00 -2.94
C ALA A 102 -4.17 1.07 -1.71
N LEU A 103 -4.24 2.16 -0.94
CA LEU A 103 -3.40 2.33 0.25
C LEU A 103 -3.74 1.31 1.33
N VAL A 104 -5.03 1.02 1.54
CA VAL A 104 -5.47 -0.03 2.48
C VAL A 104 -4.95 -1.39 2.01
N ALA A 105 -5.12 -1.73 0.72
CA ALA A 105 -4.63 -3.00 0.17
C ALA A 105 -3.10 -3.15 0.33
N TYR A 106 -2.34 -2.07 0.12
CA TYR A 106 -0.90 -2.04 0.36
C TYR A 106 -0.56 -2.29 1.83
N LEU A 107 -1.20 -1.58 2.77
CA LEU A 107 -0.96 -1.76 4.21
C LEU A 107 -1.26 -3.19 4.67
N GLN A 108 -2.30 -3.81 4.10
CA GLN A 108 -2.68 -5.18 4.45
C GLN A 108 -1.67 -6.24 4.03
N VAL A 109 -0.81 -5.98 3.03
CA VAL A 109 0.21 -6.95 2.60
C VAL A 109 1.52 -6.85 3.39
N LEU A 110 1.77 -5.73 4.07
CA LEU A 110 3.04 -5.45 4.72
C LEU A 110 3.40 -6.49 5.79
N GLY A 111 4.49 -7.21 5.54
CA GLY A 111 5.06 -8.20 6.46
C GLY A 111 4.30 -9.51 6.52
N THR A 112 3.41 -9.78 5.58
CA THR A 112 2.63 -11.03 5.50
C THR A 112 3.35 -12.16 4.76
N ALA A 113 4.36 -11.83 3.94
CA ALA A 113 5.13 -12.80 3.16
C ALA A 113 6.02 -13.73 4.03
N LEU A 114 6.30 -13.32 5.27
CA LEU A 114 7.01 -14.10 6.27
C LEU A 114 6.00 -14.47 7.37
N LYS A 115 5.29 -15.58 7.17
CA LYS A 115 4.40 -16.20 8.16
C LYS A 115 4.77 -17.66 8.34
#